data_AF-A0A367ZHQ8-F1
#
_entry.id   AF-A0A367ZHQ8-F1
#
_cell.length_a   1.000
_cell.length_b   1.000
_cell.length_c   1.000
_cell.angle_alpha   90.00
_cell.angle_beta   90.00
_cell.angle_gamma   90.00
#
_symmetry.space_group_name_H-M   'P 1'
#
loop_
_entity.id
_entity.type
_entity.pdbx_description
1 polymer ?
#
loop_
_entity_poly.entity_id
_entity_poly.type
_entity_poly.pdbx_seq_one_letter_code
_entity_poly.pdbx_strand_id
1 'polypeptide(L)'
;MFHHGGIKKSTLLNFILIYIISFLIEVIGVNTGLIFGEYTYGQTLGLKISNTPVIIGLNWVLLVYLTSSIVEKYNISNLLKILIASFLMLVYNIVLEKVAPLLDLWQFSKNVVPVKNYIAWLIIAIFFHTLIKIFRIHTINRVLKALNMLKWQFSRIIKMFMDIFSMVMLNIIGRLFLVVQKQKHFSITSKLRH
;
A
#
# COMPACT_ATOMS: atom_id res chain seq x y z
N MET A 1 25.46 -24.62 4.06
CA MET A 1 25.97 -24.24 2.71
C MET A 1 25.48 -22.83 2.38
N PHE A 2 26.20 -21.79 2.80
CA PHE A 2 25.81 -20.40 2.60
C PHE A 2 26.15 -19.96 1.17
N HIS A 3 25.20 -20.10 0.25
CA HIS A 3 25.35 -19.58 -1.12
C HIS A 3 25.50 -18.06 -1.06
N HIS A 4 26.73 -17.59 -1.32
CA HIS A 4 27.09 -16.20 -1.53
C HIS A 4 26.58 -15.75 -2.91
N GLY A 5 25.26 -15.71 -3.08
CA GLY A 5 24.63 -15.11 -4.26
C GLY A 5 24.75 -13.59 -4.16
N GLY A 6 25.77 -13.02 -4.78
CA GLY A 6 25.83 -11.58 -5.03
C GLY A 6 24.56 -11.09 -5.74
N ILE A 7 24.30 -9.78 -5.66
CA ILE A 7 23.16 -9.17 -6.34
C ILE A 7 23.28 -9.48 -7.83
N LYS A 8 22.31 -10.22 -8.38
CA LYS A 8 22.24 -10.40 -9.84
C LYS A 8 22.10 -9.01 -10.46
N LYS A 9 22.98 -8.66 -11.41
CA LYS A 9 22.98 -7.35 -12.08
C LYS A 9 21.59 -7.02 -12.67
N SER A 10 20.86 -8.03 -13.16
CA SER A 10 19.49 -7.89 -13.65
C SER A 10 18.51 -7.41 -12.58
N THR A 11 18.60 -7.92 -11.35
CA THR A 11 17.75 -7.49 -10.23
C THR A 11 18.02 -6.02 -9.86
N LEU A 12 19.30 -5.62 -9.82
CA LEU A 12 19.66 -4.24 -9.54
C LEU A 12 19.13 -3.29 -10.62
N LEU A 13 19.27 -3.68 -11.89
CA LEU A 13 18.77 -2.90 -13.02
C LEU A 13 17.25 -2.71 -12.95
N ASN A 14 16.51 -3.75 -12.57
CA ASN A 14 15.05 -3.68 -12.44
C ASN A 14 14.62 -2.72 -11.31
N PHE A 15 15.33 -2.73 -10.17
CA PHE A 15 15.04 -1.77 -9.09
C PHE A 15 15.38 -0.34 -9.47
N ILE A 16 16.48 -0.13 -10.21
CA ILE A 16 16.84 1.18 -10.76
C ILE A 16 15.76 1.66 -11.75
N LEU A 17 15.25 0.76 -12.60
CA LEU A 17 14.17 1.10 -13.53
C LEU A 17 12.90 1.53 -12.80
N ILE A 18 12.46 0.76 -11.79
CA ILE A 18 11.30 1.13 -10.96
C ILE A 18 11.54 2.45 -10.24
N TYR A 19 12.74 2.66 -9.70
CA TYR A 19 13.13 3.91 -9.07
C TYR A 19 12.99 5.10 -10.02
N ILE A 20 13.56 5.01 -11.22
CA ILE A 20 13.53 6.11 -12.20
C ILE A 20 12.09 6.40 -12.62
N ILE A 21 11.32 5.35 -12.97
CA ILE A 21 9.94 5.53 -13.44
C ILE A 21 9.06 6.12 -12.32
N SER A 22 9.14 5.58 -11.10
CA SER A 22 8.36 6.09 -9.97
C SER A 22 8.73 7.52 -9.62
N PHE A 23 10.02 7.85 -9.62
CA PHE A 23 10.48 9.21 -9.37
C PHE A 23 9.99 10.19 -10.44
N LEU A 24 10.00 9.82 -11.71
CA LEU A 24 9.48 10.66 -12.79
C LEU A 24 7.97 10.87 -12.68
N ILE A 25 7.21 9.81 -12.37
CA ILE A 25 5.76 9.93 -12.11
C ILE A 25 5.51 10.91 -10.96
N GLU A 26 6.33 10.83 -9.90
CA GLU A 26 6.22 11.73 -8.75
C GLU A 26 6.53 13.18 -9.12
N VAL A 27 7.63 13.43 -9.84
CA VAL A 27 8.00 14.76 -10.31
C VAL A 27 6.91 15.37 -11.18
N ILE A 28 6.32 14.58 -12.10
CA ILE A 28 5.19 15.02 -12.91
C ILE A 28 3.98 15.29 -12.02
N GLY A 29 3.70 14.39 -11.07
CA GLY A 29 2.55 14.48 -10.17
C GLY A 29 2.57 15.72 -9.29
N VAL A 30 3.72 16.05 -8.68
CA VAL A 30 3.92 17.22 -7.82
C VAL A 30 3.82 18.51 -8.62
N ASN A 31 4.52 18.60 -9.76
CA ASN A 31 4.59 19.85 -10.51
C ASN A 31 3.31 20.16 -11.30
N THR A 32 2.59 19.13 -11.76
CA THR A 32 1.33 19.33 -12.50
C THR A 32 0.11 19.34 -11.59
N GLY A 33 0.18 18.69 -10.42
CA GLY A 33 -0.97 18.43 -9.56
C GLY A 33 -2.05 17.54 -10.18
N LEU A 34 -1.85 17.04 -11.41
CA LEU A 34 -2.87 16.30 -12.16
C LEU A 34 -3.05 14.88 -11.62
N ILE A 35 -1.94 14.19 -11.35
CA ILE A 35 -1.91 12.77 -10.96
C ILE A 35 -2.49 12.60 -9.54
N PHE A 36 -1.84 13.20 -8.54
CA PHE A 36 -2.20 13.01 -7.13
C PHE A 36 -3.08 14.12 -6.58
N GLY A 37 -2.97 15.34 -7.12
CA GLY A 37 -3.55 16.55 -6.55
C GLY A 37 -2.47 17.57 -6.24
N GLU A 38 -2.89 18.75 -5.78
CA GLU A 38 -1.96 19.77 -5.31
C GLU A 38 -1.54 19.45 -3.87
N TYR A 39 -0.26 19.09 -3.72
CA TYR A 39 0.39 18.89 -2.43
C TYR A 39 1.84 19.36 -2.50
N THR A 40 2.39 19.67 -1.34
CA THR A 40 3.78 20.11 -1.20
C THR A 40 4.52 19.20 -0.25
N TYR A 41 5.77 18.90 -0.59
CA TYR A 41 6.67 18.15 0.27
C TYR A 41 7.27 19.06 1.35
N GLY A 42 7.30 18.58 2.60
CA GLY A 42 7.94 19.23 3.75
C GLY A 42 9.47 19.20 3.66
N GLN A 43 10.18 19.67 4.69
CA GLN A 43 11.65 19.77 4.66
C GLN A 43 12.35 18.48 5.12
N THR A 44 11.62 17.61 5.83
CA THR A 44 12.15 16.41 6.49
C THR A 44 12.75 15.37 5.53
N LEU A 45 12.31 15.34 4.27
CA LEU A 45 12.71 14.32 3.29
C LEU A 45 14.05 14.61 2.57
N GLY A 46 14.73 15.69 2.95
CA GLY A 46 16.07 16.02 2.45
C GLY A 46 16.07 16.60 1.04
N LEU A 47 17.04 16.19 0.22
CA LEU A 47 17.31 16.80 -1.08
C LEU A 47 16.15 16.62 -2.07
N LYS A 48 15.70 17.74 -2.63
CA LYS A 48 14.61 17.81 -3.61
C LYS A 48 15.17 18.12 -5.00
N ILE A 49 14.64 17.44 -6.01
CA ILE A 49 14.82 17.78 -7.42
C ILE A 49 13.44 18.14 -7.95
N SER A 50 13.28 19.35 -8.49
CA SER A 50 12.00 19.83 -9.03
C SER A 50 10.85 19.66 -8.01
N ASN A 51 11.04 20.22 -6.80
CA ASN A 51 10.13 20.14 -5.65
C ASN A 51 9.85 18.72 -5.10
N THR A 52 10.49 17.70 -5.65
CA THR A 52 10.24 16.29 -5.33
C THR A 52 11.46 15.67 -4.62
N PRO A 53 11.32 15.17 -3.39
CA PRO A 53 12.43 14.53 -2.67
C PRO A 53 12.90 13.25 -3.37
N VAL A 54 14.21 13.13 -3.54
CA VAL A 54 14.85 11.98 -4.21
C VAL A 54 14.54 10.65 -3.50
N ILE A 55 14.38 10.71 -2.18
CA ILE A 55 14.06 9.56 -1.33
C ILE A 55 12.70 8.90 -1.66
N ILE A 56 11.77 9.62 -2.30
CA ILE A 56 10.44 9.09 -2.62
C ILE A 56 10.49 7.98 -3.67
N GLY A 57 11.39 8.07 -4.66
CA GLY A 57 11.60 6.98 -5.60
C GLY A 57 12.06 5.70 -4.90
N LEU A 58 12.91 5.83 -3.87
CA LEU A 58 13.34 4.68 -3.06
C LEU A 58 12.20 4.11 -2.22
N ASN A 59 11.32 4.97 -1.67
CA ASN A 59 10.13 4.53 -0.95
C ASN A 59 9.20 3.71 -1.84
N TRP A 60 8.97 4.13 -3.09
CA TRP A 60 8.20 3.36 -4.05
C TRP A 60 8.80 1.97 -4.29
N VAL A 61 10.10 1.89 -4.59
CA VAL A 61 10.79 0.61 -4.79
C VAL A 61 10.64 -0.31 -3.57
N LEU A 62 10.84 0.25 -2.37
CA LEU A 62 10.76 -0.49 -1.12
C LEU A 62 9.35 -1.03 -0.87
N LEU A 63 8.32 -0.21 -1.05
CA LEU A 63 6.93 -0.61 -0.83
C LEU A 63 6.49 -1.69 -1.79
N VAL A 64 6.77 -1.54 -3.10
CA VAL A 64 6.42 -2.55 -4.11
C VAL A 64 7.15 -3.86 -3.78
N TYR A 65 8.42 -3.81 -3.38
CA TYR A 65 9.15 -5.00 -2.97
C TYR A 65 8.54 -5.69 -1.74
N LEU A 66 8.24 -4.93 -0.68
CA LEU A 66 7.72 -5.46 0.58
C LEU A 66 6.33 -6.08 0.40
N THR A 67 5.42 -5.37 -0.26
CA THR A 67 4.05 -5.82 -0.51
C THR A 67 4.02 -7.03 -1.43
N SER A 68 4.79 -7.03 -2.53
CA SER A 68 4.96 -8.21 -3.38
C SER A 68 5.51 -9.42 -2.60
N SER A 69 6.56 -9.20 -1.80
CA SER A 69 7.19 -10.25 -1.00
C SER A 69 6.28 -10.87 0.06
N ILE A 70 5.27 -10.14 0.55
CA ILE A 70 4.27 -10.67 1.48
C ILE A 70 3.35 -11.65 0.77
N VAL A 71 2.95 -11.34 -0.46
CA VAL A 71 1.97 -12.14 -1.19
C VAL A 71 2.61 -13.35 -1.88
N GLU A 72 3.92 -13.29 -2.17
CA GLU A 72 4.64 -14.40 -2.79
C GLU A 72 4.63 -15.72 -2.00
N LYS A 73 4.48 -15.65 -0.67
CA LYS A 73 4.42 -16.84 0.20
C LYS A 73 3.15 -17.67 0.02
N TYR A 74 2.12 -17.12 -0.63
CA TYR A 74 0.86 -17.82 -0.86
C TYR A 74 0.85 -18.50 -2.23
N ASN A 75 0.29 -19.71 -2.29
CA ASN A 75 0.16 -20.49 -3.52
C ASN A 75 -1.09 -20.08 -4.31
N ILE A 76 -1.08 -18.87 -4.85
CA ILE A 76 -2.19 -18.27 -5.63
C ILE A 76 -1.69 -17.76 -6.99
N SER A 77 -2.62 -17.50 -7.91
CA SER A 77 -2.30 -17.03 -9.27
C SER A 77 -1.55 -15.70 -9.28
N ASN A 78 -0.68 -15.48 -10.28
CA ASN A 78 0.09 -14.24 -10.39
C ASN A 78 -0.80 -12.98 -10.44
N LEU A 79 -1.96 -13.07 -11.08
CA LEU A 79 -2.94 -11.98 -11.10
C LEU A 79 -3.43 -11.63 -9.70
N LEU A 80 -3.84 -12.63 -8.90
CA LEU A 80 -4.24 -12.41 -7.51
C LEU A 80 -3.09 -11.85 -6.67
N LYS A 81 -1.84 -12.30 -6.93
CA LYS A 81 -0.67 -11.74 -6.24
C LYS A 81 -0.50 -10.24 -6.50
N ILE A 82 -0.65 -9.81 -7.76
CA ILE A 82 -0.55 -8.40 -8.17
C ILE A 82 -1.67 -7.58 -7.51
N LEU A 83 -2.91 -8.06 -7.58
CA LEU A 83 -4.07 -7.35 -7.04
C LEU A 83 -3.97 -7.19 -5.52
N ILE A 84 -3.65 -8.27 -4.78
CA ILE A 84 -3.52 -8.22 -3.32
C ILE A 84 -2.35 -7.33 -2.92
N ALA A 85 -1.19 -7.44 -3.57
CA ALA A 85 -0.03 -6.64 -3.20
C ALA A 85 -0.26 -5.13 -3.46
N SER A 86 -0.91 -4.80 -4.58
CA SER A 86 -1.29 -3.42 -4.91
C SER A 86 -2.34 -2.86 -3.93
N PHE A 87 -3.31 -3.68 -3.53
CA PHE A 87 -4.29 -3.30 -2.51
C PHE A 87 -3.63 -3.06 -1.15
N LEU A 88 -2.69 -3.92 -0.72
CA LEU A 88 -1.91 -3.71 0.50
C LEU A 88 -1.13 -2.39 0.47
N MET A 89 -0.53 -2.08 -0.68
CA MET A 89 0.18 -0.82 -0.89
C MET A 89 -0.76 0.39 -0.79
N LEU A 90 -1.98 0.30 -1.35
CA LEU A 90 -2.99 1.35 -1.22
C LEU A 90 -3.44 1.54 0.24
N VAL A 91 -3.69 0.46 0.97
CA VAL A 91 -4.06 0.51 2.40
C VAL A 91 -2.96 1.21 3.19
N TYR A 92 -1.70 0.86 2.94
CA TYR A 92 -0.57 1.55 3.55
C TYR A 92 -0.57 3.05 3.24
N ASN A 93 -0.81 3.43 1.97
CA ASN A 93 -0.89 4.84 1.59
C ASN A 93 -1.99 5.58 2.35
N ILE A 94 -3.20 5.01 2.47
CA ILE A 94 -4.31 5.63 3.22
C ILE A 94 -3.92 5.96 4.66
N VAL A 95 -3.19 5.05 5.31
CA VAL A 95 -2.69 5.26 6.68
C VAL A 95 -1.61 6.33 6.70
N LEU A 96 -0.66 6.25 5.76
CA LEU A 96 0.47 7.18 5.68
C LEU A 96 0.00 8.63 5.44
N GLU A 97 -1.03 8.82 4.62
CA GLU A 97 -1.62 10.14 4.35
C GLU A 97 -2.18 10.83 5.61
N LYS A 98 -2.55 10.08 6.65
CA LYS A 98 -2.98 10.66 7.94
C LYS A 98 -1.82 11.08 8.83
N VAL A 99 -0.66 10.44 8.64
CA VAL A 99 0.55 10.67 9.44
C VAL A 99 1.49 11.66 8.77
N ALA A 100 1.46 11.77 7.44
CA ALA A 100 2.37 12.60 6.65
C ALA A 100 2.39 14.09 7.04
N PRO A 101 1.24 14.75 7.31
CA PRO A 101 1.26 16.14 7.77
C PRO A 101 1.84 16.29 9.19
N LEU A 102 1.65 15.30 10.06
CA LEU A 102 2.16 15.32 11.45
C LEU A 102 3.69 15.19 11.52
N LEU A 103 4.28 14.56 10.50
CA LEU A 103 5.72 14.32 10.40
C LEU A 103 6.43 15.27 9.41
N ASP A 104 5.75 16.32 8.94
CA ASP A 104 6.25 17.24 7.90
C ASP A 104 6.83 16.49 6.68
N LEU A 105 6.14 15.44 6.23
CA LEU A 105 6.52 14.69 5.03
C LEU A 105 5.93 15.36 3.79
N TRP A 106 4.61 15.46 3.73
CA TRP A 106 3.89 16.22 2.71
C TRP A 106 2.51 16.63 3.21
N GLN A 107 1.96 17.66 2.59
CA GLN A 107 0.65 18.21 2.92
C GLN A 107 -0.10 18.65 1.66
N PHE A 108 -1.37 18.26 1.57
CA PHE A 108 -2.27 18.67 0.49
C PHE A 108 -2.76 20.10 0.74
N SER A 109 -2.86 20.91 -0.32
CA SER A 109 -3.20 22.35 -0.23
C SER A 109 -4.51 22.65 0.53
N LYS A 110 -5.48 21.74 0.45
CA LYS A 110 -6.80 21.88 1.12
C LYS A 110 -6.91 21.09 2.42
N ASN A 111 -5.82 20.54 2.96
CA ASN A 111 -5.81 19.59 4.10
C ASN A 111 -6.71 18.35 3.90
N VAL A 112 -7.16 18.11 2.66
CA VAL A 112 -8.01 17.00 2.27
C VAL A 112 -7.33 16.29 1.11
N VAL A 113 -7.12 14.99 1.29
CA VAL A 113 -6.52 14.13 0.27
C VAL A 113 -7.57 13.84 -0.81
N PRO A 114 -7.34 14.21 -2.09
CA PRO A 114 -8.29 13.96 -3.15
C PRO A 114 -8.48 12.45 -3.42
N VAL A 115 -9.69 12.02 -3.78
CA VAL A 115 -9.96 10.61 -4.14
C VAL A 115 -9.08 10.16 -5.32
N LYS A 116 -8.78 11.07 -6.25
CA LYS A 116 -7.88 10.79 -7.38
C LYS A 116 -6.47 10.33 -6.94
N ASN A 117 -5.98 10.77 -5.78
CA ASN A 117 -4.70 10.31 -5.23
C ASN A 117 -4.73 8.80 -4.98
N TYR A 118 -5.78 8.31 -4.32
CA TYR A 118 -5.93 6.88 -4.01
C TYR A 118 -6.09 6.03 -5.28
N ILE A 119 -6.81 6.54 -6.28
CA ILE A 119 -6.96 5.88 -7.58
C ILE A 119 -5.60 5.82 -8.31
N ALA A 120 -4.87 6.93 -8.36
CA ALA A 120 -3.55 6.99 -8.98
C ALA A 120 -2.57 6.02 -8.29
N TRP A 121 -2.51 6.02 -6.96
CA TRP A 121 -1.70 5.08 -6.18
C TRP A 121 -2.03 3.63 -6.49
N LEU A 122 -3.31 3.28 -6.62
CA LEU A 122 -3.72 1.92 -6.95
C LEU A 122 -3.26 1.52 -8.37
N ILE A 123 -3.46 2.38 -9.36
CA ILE A 123 -3.06 2.13 -10.75
C ILE A 123 -1.54 1.97 -10.86
N ILE A 124 -0.79 2.88 -10.24
CA ILE A 124 0.68 2.87 -10.24
C ILE A 124 1.19 1.62 -9.50
N ALA A 125 0.56 1.24 -8.38
CA ALA A 125 0.91 0.02 -7.66
C ALA A 125 0.68 -1.22 -8.53
N ILE A 126 -0.45 -1.34 -9.23
CA ILE A 126 -0.72 -2.46 -10.15
C ILE A 126 0.34 -2.52 -11.24
N PHE A 127 0.69 -1.37 -11.83
CA PHE A 127 1.72 -1.28 -12.85
C PHE A 127 3.07 -1.80 -12.34
N PHE A 128 3.56 -1.32 -11.20
CA PHE A 128 4.84 -1.76 -10.66
C PHE A 128 4.86 -3.21 -10.19
N HIS A 129 3.77 -3.71 -9.59
CA HIS A 129 3.66 -5.13 -9.24
C HIS A 129 3.68 -6.03 -10.48
N THR A 130 3.04 -5.58 -11.56
CA THR A 130 3.09 -6.28 -12.85
C THR A 130 4.51 -6.30 -13.40
N LEU A 131 5.24 -5.18 -13.37
CA LEU A 131 6.65 -5.12 -13.77
C LEU A 131 7.52 -6.08 -12.97
N ILE A 132 7.39 -6.10 -11.63
CA ILE A 132 8.16 -7.04 -10.79
C ILE A 132 7.89 -8.50 -11.17
N LYS A 133 6.63 -8.84 -11.49
CA LYS A 133 6.26 -10.20 -11.91
C LYS A 133 6.84 -10.58 -13.27
N ILE A 134 6.80 -9.66 -14.25
CA ILE A 134 7.39 -9.87 -15.57
C ILE A 134 8.91 -10.07 -15.44
N PHE A 135 9.57 -9.24 -14.65
CA PHE A 135 11.02 -9.27 -14.49
C PHE A 135 11.56 -10.41 -13.59
N ARG A 136 10.67 -11.22 -12.99
CA ARG A 136 11.01 -12.36 -12.11
C ARG A 136 12.08 -12.00 -11.08
N ILE A 137 11.89 -10.87 -10.41
CA ILE A 137 12.89 -10.35 -9.47
C ILE A 137 13.02 -11.32 -8.29
N HIS A 138 14.12 -12.10 -8.26
CA HIS A 138 14.44 -12.99 -7.15
C HIS A 138 15.01 -12.17 -5.97
N THR A 139 14.44 -12.38 -4.78
CA THR A 139 14.77 -11.70 -3.51
C THR A 139 16.23 -11.95 -3.08
N ILE A 140 16.94 -10.91 -2.62
CA ILE A 140 18.41 -10.90 -2.35
C ILE A 140 18.76 -11.23 -0.89
N ASN A 141 19.68 -12.18 -0.66
CA ASN A 141 20.04 -12.77 0.65
C ASN A 141 20.84 -11.92 1.67
N ARG A 142 21.42 -10.76 1.35
CA ARG A 142 22.31 -10.01 2.28
C ARG A 142 21.71 -8.75 2.92
N VAL A 143 20.88 -8.00 2.19
CA VAL A 143 20.03 -6.91 2.75
C VAL A 143 18.82 -7.51 3.51
N LEU A 144 18.74 -8.84 3.53
CA LEU A 144 17.63 -9.66 3.98
C LEU A 144 17.32 -9.51 5.47
N LYS A 145 18.27 -9.21 6.36
CA LYS A 145 17.93 -9.12 7.80
C LYS A 145 17.13 -7.85 8.09
N ALA A 146 17.60 -6.69 7.65
CA ALA A 146 16.89 -5.43 7.79
C ALA A 146 15.59 -5.41 6.97
N LEU A 147 15.62 -5.88 5.72
CA LEU A 147 14.41 -5.98 4.90
C LEU A 147 13.43 -7.03 5.43
N ASN A 148 13.88 -8.14 6.01
CA ASN A 148 12.97 -9.11 6.65
C ASN A 148 12.43 -8.58 7.97
N MET A 149 13.21 -7.83 8.76
CA MET A 149 12.70 -7.16 9.96
C MET A 149 11.65 -6.11 9.58
N LEU A 150 11.91 -5.31 8.55
CA LEU A 150 10.97 -4.34 8.02
C LEU A 150 9.73 -5.03 7.44
N LYS A 151 9.91 -6.11 6.66
CA LYS A 151 8.83 -6.96 6.16
C LYS A 151 8.00 -7.55 7.29
N TRP A 152 8.64 -7.96 8.38
CA TRP A 152 7.97 -8.51 9.55
C TRP A 152 7.16 -7.44 10.28
N GLN A 153 7.74 -6.25 10.51
CA GLN A 153 7.03 -5.11 11.09
C GLN A 153 5.85 -4.67 10.21
N PHE A 154 6.08 -4.53 8.91
CA PHE A 154 5.04 -4.17 7.94
C PHE A 154 3.92 -5.21 7.89
N SER A 155 4.26 -6.51 7.91
CA SER A 155 3.27 -7.59 7.98
C SER A 155 2.49 -7.60 9.30
N ARG A 156 3.09 -7.17 10.42
CA ARG A 156 2.38 -7.05 11.70
C ARG A 156 1.41 -5.88 11.70
N ILE A 157 1.82 -4.73 11.15
CA ILE A 157 0.95 -3.56 10.99
C ILE A 157 -0.25 -3.93 10.10
N ILE A 158 -0.01 -4.58 8.96
CA ILE A 158 -1.08 -5.04 8.08
C ILE A 158 -1.99 -6.04 8.80
N LYS A 159 -1.42 -7.02 9.51
CA LYS A 159 -2.23 -8.01 10.25
C LYS A 159 -3.11 -7.34 11.30
N MET A 160 -2.55 -6.42 12.08
CA MET A 160 -3.31 -5.63 13.05
C MET A 160 -4.44 -4.85 12.38
N PHE A 161 -4.18 -4.23 11.23
CA PHE A 161 -5.21 -3.56 10.43
C PHE A 161 -6.31 -4.51 9.94
N MET A 162 -5.93 -5.68 9.42
CA MET A 162 -6.88 -6.70 8.97
C MET A 162 -7.73 -7.24 10.12
N ASP A 163 -7.13 -7.45 11.29
CA ASP A 163 -7.82 -7.91 12.50
C ASP A 163 -8.83 -6.85 12.97
N ILE A 164 -8.43 -5.57 13.04
CA ILE A 164 -9.33 -4.45 13.36
C ILE A 164 -10.48 -4.37 12.35
N PHE A 165 -10.17 -4.44 11.06
CA PHE A 165 -11.18 -4.42 10.00
C PHE A 165 -12.18 -5.59 10.14
N SER A 166 -11.69 -6.80 10.39
CA SER A 166 -12.53 -7.98 10.59
C SER A 166 -13.44 -7.86 11.81
N MET A 167 -12.94 -7.29 12.92
CA MET A 167 -13.72 -7.03 14.13
C MET A 167 -14.84 -6.01 13.87
N VAL A 168 -14.54 -4.92 13.14
CA VAL A 168 -15.54 -3.92 12.76
C VAL A 168 -16.63 -4.54 11.89
N MET A 169 -16.24 -5.33 10.88
CA MET A 169 -17.19 -6.01 10.00
C MET A 169 -18.08 -7.01 10.75
N LEU A 170 -17.51 -7.83 11.64
CA LEU A 170 -18.26 -8.75 12.49
C LEU A 170 -19.25 -8.01 13.40
N ASN A 171 -18.86 -6.85 13.95
CA ASN A 171 -19.75 -6.04 14.79
C ASN A 171 -20.91 -5.45 13.98
N ILE A 172 -20.65 -4.94 12.77
CA ILE A 172 -21.69 -4.44 11.86
C ILE A 172 -22.66 -5.56 11.47
N ILE A 173 -22.13 -6.72 11.06
CA ILE A 173 -22.94 -7.89 10.69
C ILE A 173 -23.77 -8.37 11.90
N GLY A 174 -23.16 -8.44 13.08
CA GLY A 174 -23.85 -8.78 14.32
C GLY A 174 -25.00 -7.83 14.65
N ARG A 175 -24.80 -6.51 14.51
CA ARG A 175 -25.85 -5.51 14.69
C ARG A 175 -26.97 -5.64 13.67
N LEU A 176 -26.64 -5.86 12.39
CA LEU A 176 -27.63 -6.08 11.34
C LEU A 176 -28.44 -7.35 11.61
N PHE A 177 -27.78 -8.44 12.03
CA PHE A 177 -28.46 -9.68 12.38
C PHE A 177 -29.43 -9.49 13.56
N LEU A 178 -29.02 -8.76 14.60
CA LEU A 178 -29.90 -8.43 15.73
C LEU A 178 -31.11 -7.58 15.32
N VAL A 179 -30.92 -6.61 14.43
CA VAL A 179 -32.02 -5.80 13.87
C VAL A 179 -33.01 -6.67 13.11
N VAL A 180 -32.52 -7.59 12.27
CA VAL A 180 -33.37 -8.54 11.51
C VAL A 180 -34.13 -9.48 12.45
N GLN A 181 -33.49 -9.99 13.50
CA GLN A 181 -34.15 -10.84 14.51
C GLN A 181 -35.25 -10.07 15.26
N LYS A 182 -34.97 -8.82 15.64
CA LYS A 182 -35.95 -7.96 16.33
C LYS A 182 -37.16 -7.66 15.45
N GLN A 183 -36.97 -7.43 14.15
CA GLN A 183 -38.07 -7.27 13.20
C GLN A 183 -38.91 -8.55 13.03
N LYS A 184 -38.28 -9.73 12.95
CA LYS A 184 -39.00 -11.01 12.91
C LYS A 184 -39.82 -11.26 14.18
N HIS A 185 -39.26 -10.99 15.36
CA HIS A 185 -39.98 -11.15 16.63
C HIS A 185 -41.18 -10.19 16.76
N PHE A 186 -41.03 -8.95 16.28
CA PHE A 186 -42.13 -7.97 16.27
C PHE A 186 -43.26 -8.38 15.31
N SER A 187 -42.92 -8.94 14.14
CA SER A 187 -43.89 -9.47 13.16
C SER A 187 -44.70 -10.67 13.70
N ILE A 188 -44.08 -11.55 14.50
CA ILE A 188 -44.76 -12.71 15.09
C ILE A 188 -45.69 -12.28 16.24
N THR A 189 -45.24 -11.33 17.08
CA THR A 189 -46.02 -10.84 18.22
C THR A 189 -47.21 -9.96 17.82
N SER A 190 -47.15 -9.24 16.69
CA SER A 190 -48.31 -8.54 16.14
C SER A 190 -49.34 -9.50 15.53
N LYS A 191 -48.90 -10.64 14.99
CA LYS A 191 -49.78 -11.67 14.41
C LYS A 191 -50.53 -12.52 15.44
N LEU A 192 -50.02 -12.63 16.67
CA LEU A 192 -50.66 -13.37 17.78
C LEU A 192 -51.62 -12.48 18.61
N ARG A 193 -51.64 -11.17 18.35
CA ARG A 193 -52.47 -10.19 19.08
C ARG A 193 -53.76 -9.82 18.32
N HIS A 194 -54.01 -10.49 17.20
CA HIS A 194 -55.25 -10.50 16.41
C HIS A 194 -55.79 -11.94 16.41
#